data_AF-A0A3D4D5A7-F1
#
_entry.id   AF-A0A3D4D5A7-F1
#
_cell.length_a   1.000
_cell.length_b   1.000
_cell.length_c   1.000
_cell.angle_alpha   90.00
_cell.angle_beta   90.00
_cell.angle_gamma   90.00
#
_symmetry.space_group_name_H-M   'P 1'
#
loop_
_entity.id
_entity.type
_entity.pdbx_description
1 polymer ?
#
loop_
_entity_poly.entity_id
_entity_poly.type
_entity_poly.pdbx_seq_one_letter_code
_entity_poly.pdbx_strand_id
1 'polypeptide(L)'
;MKKIFLSAILAGAVIAFGGTVFLSVENTVVGSLFFTIGLFVVCTRGLHLFTGKVCYVFDNDAAYAKTLPVIWLGNLAGTSLIALAEKCTRLVSLSARAQGICELKLSEPLFGAFILAVFCNVMIYIGVEGYRSNPHELGKYLALFFGVCVFILCGFEHCVANMYYFTMGGAWSGRAVLYLLVMTVGNAAGGVIGPLARKVLSR
;
A
#
# COMPACT_ATOMS: atom_id res chain seq x y z
N MET A 1 -2.61 15.54 15.03
CA MET A 1 -1.38 14.82 14.63
C MET A 1 -1.14 13.51 15.38
N LYS A 2 -1.04 13.47 16.73
CA LYS A 2 -0.75 12.23 17.48
C LYS A 2 -1.69 11.04 17.16
N LYS A 3 -3.02 11.26 17.18
CA LYS A 3 -4.01 10.22 16.85
C LYS A 3 -3.89 9.71 15.41
N ILE A 4 -3.62 10.60 14.45
CA ILE A 4 -3.41 10.25 13.03
C ILE A 4 -2.16 9.39 12.88
N PHE A 5 -1.06 9.77 13.53
CA PHE A 5 0.18 9.02 13.49
C PHE A 5 0.02 7.61 14.06
N LEU A 6 -0.65 7.45 15.21
CA LEU A 6 -0.94 6.13 15.77
C LEU A 6 -1.82 5.28 14.82
N SER A 7 -2.87 5.87 14.26
CA SER A 7 -3.71 5.20 13.26
C SER A 7 -2.92 4.80 12.01
N ALA A 8 -1.94 5.60 11.61
CA ALA A 8 -1.06 5.30 10.48
C ALA A 8 -0.04 4.19 10.78
N ILE A 9 0.47 4.10 12.02
CA ILE A 9 1.26 2.96 12.47
C ILE A 9 0.42 1.68 12.37
N LEU A 10 -0.81 1.70 12.87
CA LEU A 10 -1.70 0.54 12.79
C LEU A 10 -2.03 0.17 11.33
N ALA A 11 -2.25 1.15 10.45
CA ALA A 11 -2.44 0.91 9.03
C ALA A 11 -1.21 0.24 8.39
N GLY A 12 0.00 0.72 8.70
CA GLY A 12 1.24 0.10 8.24
C GLY A 12 1.39 -1.34 8.74
N ALA A 13 1.08 -1.58 10.01
CA ALA A 13 1.16 -2.90 10.62
C ALA A 13 0.22 -3.93 9.95
N VAL A 14 -1.03 -3.55 9.63
CA VAL A 14 -1.96 -4.47 8.96
C VAL A 14 -1.61 -4.70 7.49
N ILE A 15 -1.01 -3.73 6.80
CA ILE A 15 -0.42 -3.95 5.48
C ILE A 15 0.78 -4.90 5.56
N ALA A 16 1.61 -4.77 6.60
CA ALA A 16 2.71 -5.69 6.83
C ALA A 16 2.23 -7.13 7.04
N PHE A 17 1.18 -7.37 7.84
CA PHE A 17 0.58 -8.71 7.95
C PHE A 17 0.08 -9.27 6.61
N GLY A 18 -0.45 -8.40 5.73
CA GLY A 18 -0.74 -8.77 4.33
C GLY A 18 0.52 -9.24 3.58
N GLY A 19 1.63 -8.49 3.73
CA GLY A 19 2.94 -8.88 3.20
C GLY A 19 3.45 -10.20 3.77
N THR A 20 3.27 -10.44 5.07
CA THR A 20 3.69 -11.68 5.75
C THR A 20 2.99 -12.89 5.15
N VAL A 21 1.67 -12.84 4.97
CA VAL A 21 0.94 -13.97 4.38
C VAL A 21 1.31 -14.18 2.92
N PHE A 22 1.53 -13.10 2.15
CA PHE A 22 1.99 -13.20 0.78
C PHE A 22 3.37 -13.87 0.67
N LEU A 23 4.30 -13.53 1.57
CA LEU A 23 5.61 -14.19 1.64
C LEU A 23 5.52 -15.65 2.13
N SER A 24 4.53 -15.96 2.97
CA SER A 24 4.35 -17.30 3.56
C SER A 24 3.68 -18.30 2.62
N VAL A 25 2.94 -17.84 1.61
CA VAL A 25 2.19 -18.70 0.69
C VAL A 25 2.91 -18.81 -0.65
N GLU A 26 3.25 -20.03 -1.08
CA GLU A 26 3.97 -20.27 -2.34
C GLU A 26 3.14 -19.87 -3.56
N ASN A 27 1.85 -20.19 -3.56
CA ASN A 27 0.95 -19.84 -4.65
C ASN A 27 0.59 -18.34 -4.59
N THR A 28 1.09 -17.56 -5.56
CA THR A 28 0.87 -16.10 -5.65
C THR A 28 -0.60 -15.70 -5.70
N VAL A 29 -1.48 -16.52 -6.31
CA VAL A 29 -2.93 -16.25 -6.35
C VAL A 29 -3.51 -16.32 -4.94
N VAL A 30 -3.22 -17.40 -4.22
CA VAL A 30 -3.68 -17.57 -2.83
C VAL A 30 -3.07 -16.51 -1.91
N GLY A 31 -1.78 -16.20 -2.07
CA GLY A 31 -1.12 -15.13 -1.34
C GLY A 31 -1.76 -13.76 -1.57
N SER A 32 -2.11 -13.44 -2.83
CA SER A 32 -2.76 -12.17 -3.19
C SER A 32 -4.16 -12.02 -2.58
N LEU A 33 -4.93 -13.13 -2.54
CA LEU A 33 -6.24 -13.16 -1.89
C LEU A 33 -6.13 -12.84 -0.40
N PHE A 34 -5.20 -13.49 0.31
CA PHE A 34 -5.03 -13.26 1.74
C PHE A 34 -4.36 -11.92 2.08
N PHE A 35 -3.57 -11.33 1.18
CA PHE A 35 -3.02 -9.98 1.37
C PHE A 35 -4.16 -8.94 1.58
N THR A 36 -5.35 -9.19 1.04
CA THR A 36 -6.54 -8.33 1.20
C THR A 36 -6.87 -8.00 2.65
N ILE A 37 -6.47 -8.84 3.62
CA ILE A 37 -6.66 -8.56 5.06
C ILE A 37 -6.15 -7.16 5.45
N GLY A 38 -5.06 -6.70 4.85
CA GLY A 38 -4.48 -5.38 5.13
C GLY A 38 -5.46 -4.26 4.78
N LEU A 39 -5.90 -4.19 3.51
CA LEU A 39 -6.81 -3.14 3.07
C LEU A 39 -8.21 -3.29 3.71
N PHE A 40 -8.66 -4.53 3.92
CA PHE A 40 -9.91 -4.83 4.62
C PHE A 40 -9.95 -4.20 6.02
N VAL A 41 -8.91 -4.41 6.83
CA VAL A 41 -8.85 -3.83 8.19
C VAL A 41 -8.69 -2.31 8.12
N VAL A 42 -7.89 -1.78 7.19
CA VAL A 42 -7.76 -0.33 7.00
C VAL A 42 -9.11 0.33 6.74
N CYS A 43 -9.90 -0.21 5.82
CA CYS A 43 -11.19 0.35 5.44
C CYS A 43 -12.24 0.18 6.54
N THR A 44 -12.37 -1.02 7.10
CA THR A 44 -13.39 -1.33 8.13
C THR A 44 -13.14 -0.62 9.47
N ARG A 45 -11.88 -0.29 9.79
CA ARG A 45 -11.50 0.44 11.01
C ARG A 45 -11.19 1.92 10.77
N GLY A 46 -11.31 2.41 9.53
CA GLY A 46 -11.04 3.80 9.18
C GLY A 46 -9.59 4.23 9.43
N LEU A 47 -8.62 3.33 9.28
CA LEU A 47 -7.21 3.62 9.54
C LEU A 47 -6.62 4.56 8.47
N HIS A 48 -5.50 5.19 8.82
CA HIS A 48 -4.83 6.15 7.94
C HIS A 48 -3.75 5.46 7.12
N LEU A 49 -4.11 4.97 5.93
CA LEU A 49 -3.18 4.46 4.93
C LEU A 49 -2.90 5.55 3.89
N PHE A 50 -1.63 5.87 3.64
CA PHE A 50 -1.20 6.93 2.72
C PHE A 50 -1.84 6.77 1.34
N THR A 51 -1.74 5.58 0.74
CA THR A 51 -2.21 5.26 -0.61
C THR A 51 -3.71 5.41 -0.79
N GLY A 52 -4.50 5.17 0.26
CA GLY A 52 -5.96 5.41 0.25
C GLY A 52 -6.35 6.85 0.57
N LYS A 53 -5.57 7.56 1.41
CA LYS A 53 -5.86 8.94 1.80
C LYS A 53 -5.42 9.95 0.72
N VAL A 54 -4.28 9.73 0.07
CA VAL A 54 -3.75 10.63 -0.96
C VAL A 54 -4.71 10.82 -2.14
N CYS A 55 -5.57 9.84 -2.44
CA CYS A 55 -6.58 9.93 -3.49
C CYS A 55 -7.47 11.18 -3.33
N TYR A 56 -7.83 11.52 -2.10
CA TYR A 56 -8.78 12.59 -1.79
C TYR A 56 -8.11 13.93 -1.49
N VAL A 57 -6.82 14.10 -1.80
CA VAL A 57 -6.08 15.33 -1.47
C VAL A 57 -6.72 16.58 -2.09
N PHE A 58 -7.24 16.50 -3.32
CA PHE A 58 -7.92 17.61 -4.00
C PHE A 58 -9.40 17.74 -3.64
N ASP A 59 -9.93 16.84 -2.84
CA ASP A 59 -11.30 16.92 -2.28
C ASP A 59 -11.29 17.55 -0.88
N ASN A 60 -10.10 17.84 -0.34
CA ASN A 60 -9.91 18.36 1.01
C ASN A 60 -9.00 19.60 1.00
N ASP A 61 -8.81 20.20 2.18
CA ASP A 61 -8.05 21.43 2.35
C ASP A 61 -6.54 21.23 2.54
N ALA A 62 -5.81 22.33 2.69
CA ALA A 62 -4.37 22.29 2.94
C ALA A 62 -4.01 21.65 4.30
N ALA A 63 -4.91 21.67 5.29
CA ALA A 63 -4.68 21.03 6.57
C ALA A 63 -4.67 19.50 6.42
N TYR A 64 -5.56 18.94 5.60
CA TYR A 64 -5.57 17.54 5.21
C TYR A 64 -4.27 17.15 4.50
N ALA A 65 -3.84 17.93 3.50
CA ALA A 65 -2.62 17.65 2.75
C ALA A 65 -1.38 17.56 3.66
N LYS A 66 -1.28 18.41 4.68
CA LYS A 66 -0.21 18.38 5.69
C LYS A 66 -0.20 17.10 6.55
N THR A 67 -1.30 16.35 6.59
CA THR A 67 -1.35 15.06 7.29
C THR A 67 -0.70 13.93 6.49
N LEU A 68 -0.68 14.02 5.15
CA LEU A 68 -0.22 12.92 4.29
C LEU A 68 1.23 12.49 4.55
N PRO A 69 2.22 13.40 4.72
CA PRO A 69 3.57 12.99 5.10
C PRO A 69 3.63 12.29 6.46
N VAL A 70 2.82 12.73 7.43
CA VAL A 70 2.75 12.11 8.76
C VAL A 70 2.13 10.72 8.68
N ILE A 71 1.13 10.54 7.82
CA ILE A 71 0.52 9.23 7.56
C ILE A 71 1.55 8.31 6.90
N TRP A 72 2.28 8.77 5.89
CA TRP A 72 3.32 8.01 5.21
C TRP A 72 4.42 7.55 6.18
N LEU A 73 4.89 8.45 7.05
CA LEU A 73 5.88 8.13 8.09
C LEU A 73 5.33 7.14 9.12
N GLY A 74 4.06 7.27 9.51
CA GLY A 74 3.41 6.31 10.39
C GLY A 74 3.30 4.92 9.74
N ASN A 75 2.95 4.86 8.46
CA ASN A 75 2.91 3.60 7.71
C ASN A 75 4.29 2.93 7.62
N LEU A 76 5.35 3.72 7.39
CA LEU A 76 6.74 3.23 7.42
C LEU A 76 7.10 2.67 8.81
N ALA A 77 6.77 3.39 9.88
CA ALA A 77 7.03 2.93 11.24
C ALA A 77 6.29 1.61 11.56
N GLY A 78 5.01 1.52 11.19
CA GLY A 78 4.19 0.32 11.40
C GLY A 78 4.68 -0.90 10.63
N THR A 79 5.00 -0.71 9.34
CA THR A 79 5.55 -1.80 8.51
C THR A 79 6.91 -2.27 9.00
N SER A 80 7.78 -1.33 9.39
CA SER A 80 9.10 -1.64 9.92
C SER A 80 9.01 -2.38 11.26
N LEU A 81 8.12 -1.97 12.15
CA LEU A 81 7.92 -2.60 13.46
C LEU A 81 7.53 -4.08 13.31
N ILE A 82 6.58 -4.38 12.41
CA ILE A 82 6.15 -5.77 12.16
C ILE A 82 7.28 -6.58 11.53
N ALA A 83 7.93 -6.08 10.48
CA ALA A 83 9.04 -6.80 9.83
C ALA A 83 10.20 -7.09 10.78
N LEU A 84 10.58 -6.12 11.62
CA LEU A 84 11.64 -6.30 12.61
C LEU A 84 11.24 -7.28 13.71
N ALA A 85 9.98 -7.24 14.17
CA ALA A 85 9.47 -8.23 15.12
C ALA A 85 9.47 -9.64 14.51
N GLU A 86 9.05 -9.79 13.26
CA GLU A 86 9.05 -11.07 12.54
C GLU A 86 10.47 -11.66 12.38
N LYS A 87 11.47 -10.81 12.17
CA LYS A 87 12.89 -11.20 12.13
C LYS A 87 13.42 -11.77 13.45
N CYS A 88 12.77 -11.48 14.58
CA CYS A 88 13.09 -12.08 15.87
C CYS A 88 12.37 -13.42 16.10
N THR A 89 11.69 -13.97 15.10
CA THR A 89 10.94 -15.23 15.19
C THR A 89 11.38 -16.20 14.09
N ARG A 90 10.75 -17.39 14.05
CA ARG A 90 10.90 -18.34 12.94
C ARG A 90 10.58 -17.75 11.55
N LEU A 91 9.83 -16.65 11.49
CA LEU A 91 9.49 -15.98 10.23
C LEU A 91 10.67 -15.24 9.59
N VAL A 92 11.83 -15.15 10.27
CA VAL A 92 13.07 -14.64 9.66
C VAL A 92 13.42 -15.35 8.35
N SER A 93 12.99 -16.61 8.16
CA SER A 93 13.15 -17.35 6.90
C SER A 93 12.48 -16.69 5.69
N LEU A 94 11.44 -15.87 5.90
CA LEU A 94 10.78 -15.10 4.84
C LEU A 94 11.68 -14.00 4.26
N SER A 95 12.77 -13.62 4.94
CA SER A 95 13.70 -12.58 4.50
C SER A 95 14.30 -12.89 3.13
N ALA A 96 14.59 -14.17 2.82
CA ALA A 96 15.14 -14.57 1.53
C ALA A 96 14.16 -14.31 0.36
N ARG A 97 12.88 -14.62 0.55
CA ARG A 97 11.84 -14.31 -0.45
C ARG A 97 11.63 -12.80 -0.58
N ALA A 98 11.64 -12.08 0.55
CA ALA A 98 11.58 -10.62 0.52
C ALA A 98 12.77 -10.00 -0.23
N GLN A 99 13.98 -10.52 -0.08
CA GLN A 99 15.18 -10.09 -0.82
C GLN A 99 14.99 -10.24 -2.33
N GLY A 100 14.53 -11.41 -2.81
CA GLY A 100 14.27 -11.61 -4.24
C GLY A 100 13.23 -10.63 -4.80
N ILE A 101 12.17 -10.32 -4.02
CA ILE A 101 11.21 -9.27 -4.39
C ILE A 101 11.88 -7.90 -4.45
N CYS A 102 12.73 -7.56 -3.46
CA CYS A 102 13.44 -6.28 -3.44
C CYS A 102 14.38 -6.13 -4.63
N GLU A 103 15.12 -7.18 -5.00
CA GLU A 103 16.04 -7.17 -6.14
C GLU A 103 15.30 -6.90 -7.45
N LEU A 104 14.17 -7.56 -7.68
CA LEU A 104 13.31 -7.31 -8.84
C LEU A 104 12.81 -5.86 -8.86
N LYS A 105 12.31 -5.36 -7.72
CA LYS A 105 11.79 -3.98 -7.62
C LYS A 105 12.87 -2.93 -7.85
N LEU A 106 14.09 -3.18 -7.39
CA LEU A 106 15.22 -2.26 -7.50
C LEU A 106 15.96 -2.39 -8.83
N SER A 107 15.69 -3.42 -9.65
CA SER A 107 16.24 -3.57 -11.00
C SER A 107 15.38 -2.88 -12.07
N GLU A 108 14.09 -2.68 -11.81
CA GLU A 108 13.16 -1.96 -12.68
C GLU A 108 13.65 -0.52 -12.97
N PRO A 109 13.66 -0.06 -14.23
CA PRO A 109 13.90 1.36 -14.53
C PRO A 109 13.01 2.30 -13.72
N LEU A 110 13.55 3.42 -13.23
CA LEU A 110 12.80 4.36 -12.35
C LEU A 110 11.47 4.82 -12.96
N PHE A 111 11.43 5.05 -14.27
CA PHE A 111 10.20 5.43 -14.96
C PHE A 111 9.18 4.28 -15.00
N GLY A 112 9.64 3.04 -15.17
CA GLY A 112 8.81 1.84 -15.07
C GLY A 112 8.22 1.69 -13.67
N ALA A 113 9.05 1.81 -12.63
CA ALA A 113 8.61 1.78 -11.23
C ALA A 113 7.58 2.88 -10.91
N PHE A 114 7.73 4.08 -11.49
CA PHE A 114 6.74 5.14 -11.40
C PHE A 114 5.40 4.74 -12.04
N ILE A 115 5.40 4.22 -13.27
CA ILE A 115 4.18 3.79 -13.97
C ILE A 115 3.47 2.66 -13.22
N LEU A 116 4.22 1.65 -12.78
CA LEU A 116 3.67 0.54 -11.98
C LEU A 116 3.02 1.04 -10.69
N ALA A 117 3.58 2.10 -10.08
CA ALA A 117 3.00 2.71 -8.90
C ALA A 117 1.73 3.53 -9.21
N VAL A 118 1.67 4.20 -10.37
CA VAL A 118 0.44 4.84 -10.85
C VAL A 118 -0.66 3.80 -10.98
N PHE A 119 -0.40 2.69 -11.69
CA PHE A 119 -1.39 1.63 -11.88
C PHE A 119 -1.83 0.98 -10.57
N CYS A 120 -0.89 0.77 -9.64
CA CYS A 120 -1.21 0.28 -8.30
C CYS A 120 -2.28 1.16 -7.65
N ASN A 121 -2.09 2.47 -7.63
CA ASN A 121 -2.96 3.33 -6.84
C ASN A 121 -4.28 3.67 -7.54
N VAL A 122 -4.37 3.46 -8.86
CA VAL A 122 -5.67 3.39 -9.56
C VAL A 122 -6.49 2.21 -9.00
N MET A 123 -5.88 1.03 -8.84
CA MET A 123 -6.55 -0.13 -8.24
C MET A 123 -6.92 0.11 -6.77
N ILE A 124 -6.02 0.74 -5.99
CA ILE A 124 -6.32 1.11 -4.59
C ILE A 124 -7.51 2.08 -4.53
N TYR A 125 -7.54 3.11 -5.38
CA TYR A 125 -8.68 4.02 -5.44
C TYR A 125 -9.98 3.28 -5.79
N ILE A 126 -9.98 2.41 -6.80
CA ILE A 126 -11.17 1.61 -7.17
C ILE A 126 -11.66 0.79 -5.98
N GLY A 127 -10.75 0.12 -5.26
CA GLY A 127 -11.11 -0.67 -4.08
C GLY A 127 -11.67 0.19 -2.94
N VAL A 128 -10.97 1.25 -2.54
CA VAL A 128 -11.37 2.14 -1.44
C VAL A 128 -12.66 2.87 -1.74
N GLU A 129 -12.80 3.38 -2.97
CA GLU A 129 -14.00 4.07 -3.40
C GLU A 129 -15.18 3.10 -3.52
N GLY A 130 -14.97 1.92 -4.10
CA GLY A 130 -15.98 0.86 -4.15
C GLY A 130 -16.45 0.46 -2.75
N TYR A 131 -15.55 0.34 -1.77
CA TYR A 131 -15.94 0.13 -0.37
C TYR A 131 -16.77 1.27 0.21
N ARG A 132 -16.45 2.52 -0.15
CA ARG A 132 -17.14 3.72 0.36
C ARG A 132 -18.51 3.93 -0.27
N SER A 133 -18.65 3.71 -1.59
CA SER A 133 -19.82 4.14 -2.36
C SER A 133 -20.75 3.01 -2.77
N ASN A 134 -20.34 1.74 -2.66
CA ASN A 134 -21.21 0.63 -3.05
C ASN A 134 -22.35 0.46 -2.02
N PRO A 135 -23.63 0.44 -2.44
CA PRO A 135 -24.77 0.31 -1.52
C PRO A 135 -24.89 -1.09 -0.91
N HIS A 136 -24.27 -2.11 -1.51
CA HIS A 136 -24.36 -3.50 -1.06
C HIS A 136 -23.14 -3.91 -0.25
N GLU A 137 -23.36 -4.44 0.96
CA GLU A 137 -22.27 -4.87 1.87
C GLU A 137 -21.30 -5.85 1.21
N LEU A 138 -21.80 -6.90 0.53
CA LEU A 138 -20.93 -7.84 -0.18
C LEU A 138 -20.11 -7.13 -1.28
N GLY A 139 -20.73 -6.21 -2.01
CA GLY A 139 -20.06 -5.43 -3.06
C GLY A 139 -18.92 -4.56 -2.52
N LYS A 140 -19.07 -3.99 -1.32
CA LYS A 140 -18.01 -3.23 -0.65
C LYS A 140 -16.77 -4.08 -0.40
N TYR A 141 -16.95 -5.28 0.15
CA TYR A 141 -15.83 -6.17 0.45
C TYR A 141 -15.19 -6.73 -0.82
N LEU A 142 -16.00 -7.10 -1.82
CA LEU A 142 -15.50 -7.57 -3.12
C LEU A 142 -14.65 -6.50 -3.83
N ALA A 143 -15.01 -5.22 -3.74
CA ALA A 143 -14.19 -4.13 -4.29
C ALA A 143 -12.77 -4.12 -3.69
N LEU A 144 -12.65 -4.37 -2.38
CA LEU A 144 -11.34 -4.48 -1.72
C LEU A 144 -10.56 -5.71 -2.21
N PHE A 145 -11.22 -6.87 -2.31
CA PHE A 145 -10.60 -8.10 -2.79
C PHE A 145 -10.06 -7.94 -4.21
N PHE A 146 -10.89 -7.49 -5.16
CA PHE A 146 -10.45 -7.33 -6.54
C PHE A 146 -9.40 -6.24 -6.68
N GLY A 147 -9.57 -5.10 -6.01
CA GLY A 147 -8.57 -4.04 -6.02
C GLY A 147 -7.19 -4.53 -5.57
N VAL A 148 -7.13 -5.32 -4.48
CA VAL A 148 -5.88 -5.86 -3.95
C VAL A 148 -5.30 -6.99 -4.81
N CYS A 149 -6.11 -7.99 -5.16
CA CYS A 149 -5.63 -9.16 -5.89
C CYS A 149 -5.04 -8.76 -7.25
N VAL A 150 -5.71 -7.86 -7.97
CA VAL A 150 -5.28 -7.43 -9.30
C VAL A 150 -3.93 -6.72 -9.22
N PHE A 151 -3.73 -5.75 -8.32
CA PHE A 151 -2.46 -5.03 -8.29
C PHE A 151 -1.28 -5.94 -7.93
N ILE A 152 -1.50 -6.93 -7.05
CA ILE A 152 -0.46 -7.89 -6.67
C ILE A 152 -0.12 -8.82 -7.82
N LEU A 153 -1.15 -9.41 -8.46
CA LEU A 153 -0.95 -10.35 -9.56
C LEU A 153 -0.36 -9.69 -10.81
N CYS A 154 -0.65 -8.41 -11.03
CA CYS A 154 -0.03 -7.63 -12.10
C CYS A 154 1.38 -7.11 -11.75
N GLY A 155 1.88 -7.34 -10.54
CA GLY A 155 3.21 -6.89 -10.12
C GLY A 155 3.34 -5.37 -9.97
N PHE A 156 2.25 -4.67 -9.63
CA PHE A 156 2.27 -3.22 -9.45
C PHE A 156 2.98 -2.80 -8.15
N GLU A 157 3.38 -1.53 -8.08
CA GLU A 157 4.21 -1.01 -7.00
C GLU A 157 3.40 -0.25 -5.94
N HIS A 158 3.32 -0.79 -4.73
CA HIS A 158 2.63 -0.16 -3.59
C HIS A 158 3.64 0.31 -2.55
N CYS A 159 3.83 1.63 -2.41
CA CYS A 159 4.91 2.18 -1.58
C CYS A 159 4.89 1.66 -0.14
N VAL A 160 3.72 1.54 0.50
CA VAL A 160 3.64 1.03 1.89
C VAL A 160 3.93 -0.47 1.99
N ALA A 161 3.56 -1.26 0.98
CA ALA A 161 3.90 -2.69 1.00
C ALA A 161 5.41 -2.87 0.78
N ASN A 162 6.01 -2.02 -0.06
CA ASN A 162 7.45 -2.02 -0.29
C ASN A 162 8.24 -1.61 0.94
N MET A 163 7.71 -0.75 1.83
CA MET A 163 8.36 -0.49 3.13
C MET A 163 8.51 -1.76 3.97
N TYR A 164 7.48 -2.62 3.97
CA TYR A 164 7.55 -3.94 4.62
C TYR A 164 8.59 -4.83 3.92
N TYR A 165 8.53 -4.99 2.60
CA TYR A 165 9.47 -5.84 1.87
C TYR A 165 10.92 -5.38 2.01
N PHE A 166 11.19 -4.07 1.93
CA PHE A 166 12.54 -3.51 2.12
C PHE A 166 13.05 -3.76 3.53
N THR A 167 12.19 -3.65 4.56
CA THR A 167 12.59 -3.94 5.94
C THR A 167 12.79 -5.44 6.16
N MET A 168 11.89 -6.28 5.67
CA MET A 168 11.97 -7.74 5.82
C MET A 168 13.14 -8.33 5.04
N GLY A 169 13.40 -7.84 3.83
CA GLY A 169 14.56 -8.24 3.02
C GLY A 169 15.88 -7.62 3.49
N GLY A 170 15.84 -6.58 4.33
CA GLY A 170 17.04 -5.82 4.71
C GLY A 170 17.66 -5.05 3.53
N ALA A 171 16.83 -4.57 2.61
CA ALA A 171 17.24 -3.96 1.34
C ALA A 171 17.40 -2.43 1.41
N TRP A 172 17.24 -1.83 2.60
CA TRP A 172 17.36 -0.38 2.76
C TRP A 172 18.75 0.12 2.35
N SER A 173 18.76 1.05 1.40
CA SER A 173 19.94 1.70 0.83
C SER A 173 19.52 3.05 0.24
N GLY A 174 20.46 3.91 -0.14
CA GLY A 174 20.15 5.15 -0.85
C GLY A 174 19.33 4.91 -2.14
N ARG A 175 19.61 3.80 -2.84
CA ARG A 175 18.83 3.36 -4.00
C ARG A 175 17.40 2.98 -3.60
N ALA A 176 17.21 2.19 -2.55
CA ALA A 176 15.86 1.82 -2.10
C ALA A 176 15.02 3.03 -1.65
N VAL A 177 15.64 4.01 -1.00
CA VAL A 177 14.98 5.27 -0.63
C VAL A 177 14.54 6.04 -1.88
N LEU A 178 15.40 6.17 -2.89
CA LEU A 178 15.05 6.81 -4.16
C LEU A 178 13.85 6.11 -4.83
N TYR A 179 13.89 4.78 -4.95
CA TYR A 179 12.80 4.00 -5.53
C TYR A 179 11.50 4.17 -4.74
N LEU A 180 11.57 4.13 -3.41
CA LEU A 180 10.39 4.32 -2.56
C LEU A 180 9.75 5.69 -2.77
N LEU A 181 10.55 6.76 -2.90
CA LEU A 181 10.05 8.10 -3.17
C LEU A 181 9.41 8.18 -4.56
N VAL A 182 10.03 7.60 -5.59
CA VAL A 182 9.47 7.54 -6.95
C VAL A 182 8.14 6.79 -6.96
N MET A 183 8.07 5.62 -6.32
CA MET A 183 6.84 4.84 -6.19
C MET A 183 5.78 5.60 -5.37
N THR A 184 6.18 6.33 -4.32
CA THR A 184 5.25 7.17 -3.53
C THR A 184 4.62 8.26 -4.40
N VAL A 185 5.41 8.93 -5.24
CA VAL A 185 4.92 9.95 -6.17
C VAL A 185 4.03 9.32 -7.25
N GLY A 186 4.40 8.16 -7.78
CA GLY A 186 3.55 7.39 -8.70
C GLY A 186 2.22 6.99 -8.07
N ASN A 187 2.23 6.51 -6.82
CA ASN A 187 1.01 6.17 -6.11
C ASN A 187 0.13 7.41 -5.88
N ALA A 188 0.71 8.55 -5.49
CA ALA A 188 -0.03 9.79 -5.36
C ALA A 188 -0.69 10.22 -6.68
N ALA A 189 0.07 10.17 -7.79
CA ALA A 189 -0.44 10.48 -9.12
C ALA A 189 -1.58 9.53 -9.54
N GLY A 190 -1.42 8.22 -9.36
CA GLY A 190 -2.47 7.23 -9.65
C GLY A 190 -3.73 7.42 -8.82
N GLY A 191 -3.58 7.77 -7.53
CA GLY A 191 -4.71 7.95 -6.61
C GLY A 191 -5.63 9.10 -6.96
N VAL A 192 -5.08 10.19 -7.50
CA VAL A 192 -5.86 11.39 -7.82
C VAL A 192 -6.57 11.31 -9.17
N ILE A 193 -6.19 10.38 -10.06
CA ILE A 193 -6.81 10.22 -11.38
C ILE A 193 -8.31 9.99 -11.25
N GLY A 194 -8.73 9.06 -10.40
CA GLY A 194 -10.14 8.70 -10.26
C GLY A 194 -11.03 9.83 -9.74
N PRO A 195 -10.67 10.51 -8.64
CA PRO A 195 -11.40 11.68 -8.14
C PRO A 195 -11.44 12.84 -9.14
N LEU A 196 -10.34 13.12 -9.83
CA LEU A 196 -10.29 14.17 -10.87
C LEU A 196 -11.16 13.80 -12.07
N ALA A 197 -11.09 12.57 -12.56
CA ALA A 197 -11.94 12.07 -13.65
C ALA A 197 -13.43 12.21 -13.29
N ARG A 198 -13.82 11.87 -12.06
CA ARG A 198 -15.20 12.06 -11.60
C ARG A 198 -15.63 13.52 -11.69
N LYS A 199 -14.81 14.46 -11.20
CA LYS A 199 -15.12 15.91 -11.25
C LYS A 199 -15.28 16.44 -12.68
N VAL A 200 -14.53 15.89 -13.63
CA VAL A 200 -14.61 16.27 -15.04
C VAL A 200 -15.85 15.66 -15.71
N LEU A 201 -16.15 14.39 -15.45
CA LEU A 201 -17.25 13.67 -16.07
C LEU A 201 -18.63 13.96 -15.46
N SER A 202 -18.69 14.48 -14.24
CA SER A 202 -19.95 14.87 -13.58
C SER A 202 -20.36 16.32 -13.87
N ARG A 203 -19.64 17.02 -14.74
CA ARG A 203 -20.00 18.33 -15.29
C ARG A 203 -20.66 18.14 -16.65
#